data_AF-A0A930ASQ8-F1
#
_entry.id   AF-A0A930ASQ8-F1
#
_cell.length_a   1.000
_cell.length_b   1.000
_cell.length_c   1.000
_cell.angle_alpha   90.00
_cell.angle_beta   90.00
_cell.angle_gamma   90.00
#
_symmetry.space_group_name_H-M   'P 1'
#
loop_
_entity.id
_entity.type
_entity.pdbx_description
1 polymer ?
#
loop_
_entity_poly.entity_id
_entity_poly.type
_entity_poly.pdbx_seq_one_letter_code
_entity_poly.pdbx_strand_id
1 'polypeptide(L)' 'MRKKEDKYDFRAFGLAIKEARLKRGLTREQVGALIEIDPRYLTNIEN' A
#
# COMPACT_ATOMS: atom_id res chain seq x y z
N MET A 1 11.91 -13.56 22.30
CA MET A 1 12.33 -12.65 21.19
C MET A 1 11.63 -13.10 19.92
N ARG A 2 10.86 -12.22 19.25
CA ARG A 2 10.19 -12.54 17.98
C ARG A 2 11.26 -12.62 16.89
N LYS A 3 11.47 -13.79 16.28
CA LYS A 3 12.43 -13.97 15.18
C LYS A 3 12.06 -12.99 14.06
N LYS A 4 12.98 -12.09 13.70
CA LYS A 4 12.80 -11.11 12.60
C LYS A 4 12.77 -11.78 11.23
N GLU A 5 13.16 -13.05 11.15
CA GLU A 5 13.55 -13.73 9.92
C GLU A 5 12.37 -14.29 9.10
N ASP A 6 11.17 -14.42 9.69
CA ASP A 6 9.97 -14.93 8.98
C ASP A 6 9.05 -13.81 8.46
N LYS A 7 9.48 -12.54 8.46
CA LYS A 7 8.66 -11.44 7.94
C LYS A 7 8.85 -11.30 6.43
N TYR A 8 7.77 -11.53 5.69
CA TYR A 8 7.72 -11.27 4.25
C TYR A 8 7.98 -9.79 3.95
N ASP A 9 8.91 -9.53 3.03
CA ASP A 9 9.21 -8.19 2.56
C ASP A 9 8.16 -7.73 1.52
N PHE A 10 7.23 -6.89 1.96
CA PHE A 10 6.13 -6.40 1.12
C PHE A 10 6.49 -5.18 0.26
N ARG A 11 7.72 -4.63 0.37
CA ARG A 11 8.09 -3.36 -0.28
C ARG A 11 7.89 -3.37 -1.79
N ALA A 12 8.25 -4.49 -2.45
CA ALA A 12 8.08 -4.64 -3.89
C ALA A 12 6.61 -4.57 -4.32
N PHE A 13 5.71 -5.20 -3.56
CA PHE A 13 4.27 -5.12 -3.83
C PHE A 13 3.70 -3.74 -3.51
N GLY A 14 4.13 -3.12 -2.41
CA GLY A 14 3.76 -1.75 -2.06
C GLY A 14 4.06 -0.77 -3.20
N LEU A 15 5.26 -0.88 -3.78
CA LEU A 15 5.66 -0.05 -4.92
C LEU A 15 4.82 -0.36 -6.17
N ALA A 16 4.58 -1.62 -6.50
CA ALA A 16 3.75 -2.00 -7.64
C ALA A 16 2.30 -1.49 -7.50
N ILE A 17 1.73 -1.52 -6.29
CA ILE A 17 0.40 -0.97 -6.00
C ILE A 17 0.40 0.54 -6.21
N LYS A 18 1.41 1.25 -5.71
CA LYS A 18 1.59 2.69 -5.89
C LYS A 18 1.66 3.06 -7.38
N GLU A 19 2.45 2.34 -8.16
CA GLU A 19 2.57 2.55 -9.60
C GLU A 19 1.25 2.30 -10.33
N ALA A 20 0.56 1.20 -10.02
CA ALA A 20 -0.74 0.89 -10.61
C ALA A 20 -1.79 1.97 -10.30
N ARG A 21 -1.82 2.47 -9.05
CA ARG A 21 -2.70 3.58 -8.65
C ARG A 21 -2.40 4.84 -9.45
N LEU A 22 -1.13 5.22 -9.55
CA LEU A 22 -0.69 6.40 -10.30
C LEU A 22 -0.97 6.28 -11.80
N LYS A 23 -0.75 5.10 -12.39
CA LYS A 23 -1.07 4.82 -13.80
C LYS A 23 -2.55 4.98 -14.11
N ARG A 24 -3.42 4.73 -13.11
CA ARG A 24 -4.86 4.98 -13.18
C ARG A 24 -5.26 6.42 -12.84
N GLY A 25 -4.31 7.28 -12.47
CA GLY A 25 -4.57 8.68 -12.11
C GLY A 25 -5.34 8.85 -10.79
N LEU A 26 -5.32 7.84 -9.91
CA LEU A 26 -6.11 7.85 -8.68
C LEU A 26 -5.31 8.41 -7.51
N THR A 27 -5.97 9.18 -6.64
CA THR A 27 -5.41 9.60 -5.35
C THR A 27 -5.61 8.52 -4.29
N ARG A 28 -4.93 8.64 -3.14
CA ARG A 28 -5.10 7.67 -2.04
C ARG A 28 -6.46 7.80 -1.39
N GLU A 29 -7.01 9.01 -1.36
CA GLU A 29 -8.34 9.32 -0.87
C GLU A 29 -9.40 8.66 -1.73
N GLN A 30 -9.25 8.74 -3.06
CA GLN A 30 -10.16 8.06 -4.00
C GLN A 30 -10.10 6.54 -3.84
N VAL A 31 -8.90 5.95 -3.77
CA VAL A 31 -8.77 4.50 -3.57
C VAL A 31 -9.31 4.08 -2.20
N GLY A 32 -8.99 4.83 -1.14
CA GLY A 32 -9.47 4.58 0.22
C GLY A 32 -10.99 4.61 0.33
N ALA A 33 -11.64 5.57 -0.32
CA ALA A 33 -13.10 5.63 -0.40
C ALA A 33 -13.71 4.43 -1.16
N LEU A 34 -13.07 3.97 -2.25
CA LEU A 34 -13.57 2.86 -3.08
C LEU A 34 -13.55 1.50 -2.37
N ILE A 35 -12.57 1.28 -1.48
CA ILE A 35 -12.39 -0.01 -0.78
C ILE A 35 -12.58 0.11 0.73
N GLU A 36 -13.13 1.24 1.18
CA GLU A 36 -13.47 1.53 2.58
C GLU A 36 -12.29 1.39 3.56
N ILE A 37 -11.12 1.92 3.18
CA ILE A 37 -9.94 1.99 4.06
C ILE A 37 -9.44 3.43 4.24
N ASP A 38 -8.82 3.70 5.39
CA ASP A 38 -8.17 4.98 5.64
C ASP A 38 -6.99 5.20 4.66
N PRO A 39 -6.90 6.35 3.97
CA PRO A 39 -5.80 6.66 3.04
C PRO A 39 -4.40 6.57 3.68
N ARG A 40 -4.29 6.74 5.01
CA ARG A 40 -3.04 6.55 5.74
C ARG A 40 -2.61 5.09 5.77
N TYR A 41 -3.55 4.15 5.83
CA TYR A 41 -3.25 2.73 5.77
C TYR A 41 -2.66 2.37 4.40
N LEU A 42 -3.26 2.90 3.33
CA LEU A 42 -2.71 2.75 1.97
C LEU A 42 -1.31 3.37 1.84
N THR A 43 -1.06 4.50 2.51
CA THR A 43 0.27 5.13 2.54
C THR A 43 1.34 4.23 3.18
N ASN A 44 0.99 3.50 4.25
CA ASN A 44 1.88 2.57 4.94
C ASN A 44 2.10 1.25 4.18
N ILE A 45 1.21 0.91 3.24
CA ILE A 45 1.37 -0.25 2.36
C ILE A 45 2.26 0.11 1.16
N GLU A 46 2.09 1.31 0.62
CA GLU A 46 2.83 1.80 -0.54
C GLU A 46 4.26 2.26 -0.24
N ASN A 47 4.60 2.54 1.02
CA ASN A 47 5.92 3.01 1.46
C ASN A 47 6.44 2.15 2.62
#